data_AF-A0A930ALV8-F1
#
_entry.id   AF-A0A930ALV8-F1
#
_cell.length_a   1.000
_cell.length_b   1.000
_cell.length_c   1.000
_cell.angle_alpha   90.00
_cell.angle_beta   90.00
_cell.angle_gamma   90.00
#
_symmetry.space_group_name_H-M   'P 1'
#
loop_
_entity.id
_entity.type
_entity.pdbx_description
1 polymer ?
#
loop_
_entity_poly.entity_id
_entity_poly.type
_entity_poly.pdbx_seq_one_letter_code
_entity_poly.pdbx_strand_id
1 'polypeptide(L)'
;MKCLNDQGGNDSDIQAYYDIGSQQRQEQFTFPIAFKSKPLYVHPYAINKVELRHLSRIGFSDSQITSTGFAAVISENSNAIEQIKMRYIALGV
;
A
#
# COMPACT_ATOMS: atom_id res chain seq x y z
N MET A 1 -7.72 -14.74 -25.12
CA MET A 1 -7.16 -14.38 -23.81
C MET A 1 -7.66 -12.99 -23.46
N LYS A 2 -8.48 -12.86 -22.42
CA LYS A 2 -8.96 -11.56 -21.95
C LYS A 2 -7.82 -10.99 -21.10
N CYS A 3 -7.20 -9.94 -21.62
CA CYS A 3 -6.09 -9.18 -21.07
C CYS A 3 -6.21 -9.01 -19.55
N LEU A 4 -5.21 -9.49 -18.80
CA LEU A 4 -5.04 -9.09 -17.41
C LEU A 4 -4.95 -7.57 -17.38
N ASN A 5 -5.71 -6.93 -16.50
CA ASN A 5 -5.57 -5.51 -16.26
C ASN A 5 -4.43 -5.38 -15.25
N ASP A 6 -3.19 -5.31 -15.75
CA ASP A 6 -2.01 -5.05 -14.94
C ASP A 6 -2.01 -3.57 -14.55
N GLN A 7 -2.82 -3.23 -13.54
CA GLN A 7 -2.77 -1.93 -12.88
C GLN A 7 -1.49 -1.94 -12.04
N GLY A 8 -0.37 -1.61 -12.69
CA GLY A 8 0.92 -1.40 -12.04
C GLY A 8 0.84 -0.21 -11.10
N GLY A 9 0.31 -0.46 -9.90
CA GLY A 9 0.47 0.30 -8.65
C GLY A 9 0.07 1.77 -8.67
N ASN A 10 -0.35 2.28 -7.52
CA ASN A 10 -0.33 3.72 -7.30
C ASN A 10 1.13 4.20 -7.16
N ASP A 11 1.87 4.23 -8.27
CA ASP A 11 3.23 4.75 -8.35
C ASP A 11 3.26 6.27 -8.56
N SER A 12 2.14 6.95 -8.39
CA SER A 12 2.08 8.41 -8.51
C SER A 12 3.06 9.10 -7.54
N ASP A 13 3.97 9.90 -8.08
CA ASP A 13 4.93 10.67 -7.27
C ASP A 13 4.26 11.72 -6.38
N ILE A 14 2.96 11.95 -6.56
CA ILE A 14 2.16 12.92 -5.79
C ILE A 14 2.02 12.54 -4.31
N GLN A 15 2.03 11.25 -3.96
CA GLN A 15 1.98 10.86 -2.55
C GLN A 15 3.27 11.31 -1.84
N ALA A 16 3.15 12.19 -0.84
CA ALA A 16 4.27 12.62 -0.04
C ALA A 16 4.73 11.52 0.92
N TYR A 17 6.02 11.50 1.24
CA TYR A 17 6.52 10.75 2.38
C TYR A 17 5.92 11.33 3.67
N TYR A 18 5.61 10.47 4.62
CA TYR A 18 5.08 10.84 5.93
C TYR A 18 5.83 10.10 7.04
N ASP A 19 5.85 10.72 8.21
CA ASP A 19 6.35 10.09 9.43
C ASP A 19 5.27 9.18 10.02
N ILE A 20 5.66 7.96 10.41
CA ILE A 20 4.81 7.07 11.20
C ILE A 20 5.19 7.07 12.68
N GLY A 21 6.41 7.47 13.03
CA GLY A 21 6.99 7.35 14.37
C GLY A 21 6.74 5.97 14.99
N SER A 22 6.68 5.93 16.33
CA SER A 22 6.27 4.73 17.08
C SER A 22 4.74 4.48 17.04
N GLN A 23 4.04 4.96 16.00
CA GLN A 23 2.58 4.91 15.92
C GLN A 23 2.10 3.99 14.78
N GLN A 24 0.84 3.58 14.92
CA GLN A 24 0.13 2.83 13.90
C GLN A 24 -0.68 3.80 13.03
N ARG A 25 -0.57 3.66 11.71
CA ARG A 25 -1.33 4.46 10.75
C ARG A 25 -2.10 3.55 9.80
N GLN A 26 -3.36 3.87 9.57
CA GLN A 26 -4.18 3.20 8.57
C GLN A 26 -4.28 4.08 7.32
N GLU A 27 -4.09 3.46 6.15
CA GLU A 27 -4.22 4.09 4.85
C GLU A 27 -5.30 3.38 4.03
N GLN A 28 -6.08 4.19 3.32
CA GLN A 28 -7.06 3.70 2.35
C GLN A 28 -6.51 3.94 0.95
N PHE A 29 -6.44 2.88 0.16
CA PHE A 29 -6.06 2.94 -1.24
C PHE A 29 -7.28 2.80 -2.12
N THR A 30 -7.33 3.63 -3.15
CA THR A 30 -8.29 3.55 -4.24
C THR A 30 -7.53 3.13 -5.50
N PHE A 31 -8.04 2.15 -6.21
CA PHE A 31 -7.50 1.78 -7.51
C PHE A 31 -7.82 2.88 -8.54
N PRO A 32 -6.85 3.33 -9.36
CA PRO A 32 -7.10 4.34 -10.39
C PRO A 32 -8.25 3.97 -11.34
N ILE A 33 -8.43 2.67 -11.60
CA ILE A 33 -9.58 2.11 -12.30
C ILE A 33 -10.12 0.96 -11.48
N ALA A 34 -11.42 0.94 -11.25
CA ALA A 34 -12.06 -0.17 -10.56
C ALA A 34 -11.93 -1.48 -11.36
N PHE A 35 -11.58 -2.57 -10.68
CA PHE A 35 -11.66 -3.92 -11.25
C PHE A 35 -13.12 -4.34 -11.44
N LYS A 36 -13.38 -5.34 -12.29
CA LYS A 36 -14.75 -5.85 -12.47
C LYS A 36 -15.21 -6.69 -11.29
N SER A 37 -14.26 -7.26 -10.58
CA SER A 37 -14.45 -8.07 -9.37
C SER A 37 -13.30 -7.82 -8.42
N LYS A 38 -13.30 -8.47 -7.26
CA LYS A 38 -12.16 -8.39 -6.33
C LYS A 38 -10.86 -8.80 -7.07
N PRO A 39 -9.77 -8.02 -6.98
CA PRO A 39 -8.51 -8.38 -7.61
C PRO A 39 -8.00 -9.73 -7.08
N LEU A 40 -7.27 -10.46 -7.92
CA LEU A 40 -6.68 -11.75 -7.58
C LEU A 40 -5.52 -11.60 -6.58
N TYR A 41 -4.83 -10.47 -6.63
CA TYR A 41 -3.66 -10.20 -5.79
C TYR A 41 -3.59 -8.72 -5.43
N VAL A 42 -3.23 -8.44 -4.18
CA VAL A 42 -2.88 -7.10 -3.68
C VAL A 42 -1.70 -7.26 -2.74
N HIS A 43 -0.68 -6.41 -2.92
CA HIS A 43 0.49 -6.38 -2.06
C HIS A 43 0.88 -4.94 -1.72
N PRO A 44 0.54 -4.45 -0.52
CA PRO A 44 1.05 -3.19 -0.02
C PRO A 44 2.50 -3.32 0.43
N TYR A 45 3.31 -2.31 0.17
CA TYR A 45 4.70 -2.21 0.58
C TYR A 45 5.03 -0.75 0.95
N ALA A 46 6.13 -0.54 1.67
CA ALA A 46 6.61 0.79 2.04
C ALA A 46 7.95 1.07 1.39
N ILE A 47 8.14 2.31 0.94
CA ILE A 47 9.42 2.84 0.45
C ILE A 47 9.90 3.89 1.45
N ASN A 48 11.17 3.82 1.80
CA ASN A 48 11.78 4.77 2.73
C ASN A 48 12.47 5.90 1.96
N LYS A 49 12.40 7.12 2.50
CA LYS A 49 13.03 8.30 1.88
C LYS A 49 14.57 8.24 1.93
N VAL A 50 15.11 7.50 2.89
CA VAL A 50 16.55 7.30 3.14
C VAL A 50 16.81 5.82 3.45
N GLU A 51 18.05 5.35 3.26
CA GLU A 51 18.45 3.97 3.55
C GLU A 51 18.16 3.58 5.01
N LEU A 52 17.56 2.40 5.17
CA LEU A 52 16.89 1.94 6.38
C LEU A 52 17.81 1.35 7.47
N ARG A 53 17.37 1.50 8.73
CA ARG A 53 17.84 0.71 9.89
C ARG A 53 16.71 0.01 10.66
N HIS A 54 15.44 0.27 10.36
CA HIS A 54 14.30 -0.23 11.13
C HIS A 54 13.29 -1.03 10.28
N LEU A 55 12.45 -1.83 10.94
CA LEU A 55 11.53 -2.78 10.31
C LEU A 55 10.09 -2.31 10.51
N SER A 56 9.50 -1.65 9.50
CA SER A 56 8.06 -1.37 9.48
C SER A 56 7.27 -2.66 9.20
N ARG A 57 6.09 -2.79 9.81
CA ARG A 57 5.17 -3.92 9.61
C ARG A 57 3.92 -3.43 8.91
N ILE A 58 3.53 -4.12 7.85
CA ILE A 58 2.30 -3.82 7.12
C ILE A 58 1.30 -4.94 7.37
N GLY A 59 0.14 -4.59 7.91
CA GLY A 59 -1.01 -5.46 8.05
C GLY A 59 -2.11 -5.05 7.08
N PHE A 60 -2.69 -6.00 6.37
CA PHE A 60 -3.91 -5.80 5.59
C PHE A 60 -4.73 -7.09 5.61
N SER A 61 -6.03 -6.97 5.42
CA SER A 61 -6.93 -8.13 5.40
C SER A 61 -7.51 -8.33 4.01
N ASP A 62 -7.50 -9.58 3.54
CA ASP A 62 -8.16 -9.98 2.31
C ASP A 62 -9.66 -9.62 2.31
N SER A 63 -10.31 -9.63 3.48
CA SER A 63 -11.72 -9.23 3.62
C SER A 63 -11.99 -7.74 3.37
N GLN A 64 -10.96 -6.90 3.43
CA GLN A 64 -11.06 -5.45 3.21
C GLN A 64 -10.70 -5.05 1.78
N ILE A 65 -10.34 -6.01 0.93
CA ILE A 65 -10.07 -5.78 -0.49
C ILE A 65 -11.40 -5.82 -1.25
N THR A 66 -11.71 -4.72 -1.94
CA THR A 66 -12.86 -4.60 -2.83
C THR A 66 -12.38 -4.48 -4.28
N SER A 67 -13.31 -4.39 -5.23
CA SER A 67 -12.98 -4.08 -6.62
C SER A 67 -12.50 -2.64 -6.84
N THR A 68 -12.69 -1.75 -5.86
CA THR A 68 -12.36 -0.32 -5.96
C THR A 68 -11.16 0.09 -5.12
N GLY A 69 -10.73 -0.74 -4.17
CA GLY A 69 -9.61 -0.41 -3.30
C GLY A 69 -9.43 -1.38 -2.15
N PHE A 70 -8.61 -0.98 -1.18
CA PHE A 70 -8.35 -1.75 0.04
C PHE A 70 -7.82 -0.83 1.14
N ALA A 71 -7.85 -1.32 2.39
CA ALA A 71 -7.20 -0.66 3.52
C ALA A 71 -5.95 -1.43 3.92
N ALA A 72 -4.89 -0.70 4.29
CA ALA A 72 -3.71 -1.28 4.92
C ALA A 72 -3.31 -0.46 6.13
N VAL A 73 -2.73 -1.14 7.11
CA VAL A 73 -2.20 -0.58 8.33
C VAL A 73 -0.70 -0.73 8.29
N ILE A 74 0.03 0.32 8.64
CA ILE A 74 1.46 0.29 8.88
C ILE A 74 1.74 0.65 10.33
N SER A 75 2.69 -0.06 10.93
CA SER A 75 3.21 0.25 12.24
C SER A 75 4.72 0.13 12.26
N GLU A 76 5.37 1.02 13.00
CA GLU A 76 6.78 0.90 13.37
C GLU A 76 6.89 0.61 14.86
N ASN A 77 7.94 -0.11 15.22
CA ASN A 77 8.35 -0.28 16.61
C ASN A 77 9.70 0.40 16.83
N SER A 78 9.80 1.66 16.37
CA SER A 78 10.97 2.52 16.53
C SER A 78 10.52 3.89 16.99
N ASN A 79 11.36 4.56 17.80
CA ASN A 79 11.17 5.95 18.19
C ASN A 79 11.85 6.92 17.22
N ALA A 80 12.36 6.42 16.09
CA ALA A 80 12.94 7.23 15.04
C ALA A 80 11.86 7.90 14.19
N ILE A 81 12.14 9.12 13.74
CA ILE A 81 11.32 9.82 12.75
C ILE A 81 11.67 9.23 11.38
N GLU A 82 10.87 8.29 10.89
CA GLU A 82 11.07 7.65 9.59
C GLU A 82 10.06 8.17 8.57
N GLN A 83 10.58 8.84 7.54
CA GLN A 83 9.77 9.27 6.42
C GLN A 83 9.61 8.11 5.43
N ILE A 84 8.41 7.55 5.41
CA ILE A 84 8.02 6.44 4.53
C ILE A 84 6.91 6.83 3.59
N LYS A 85 6.71 6.03 2.55
CA LYS A 85 5.65 6.15 1.58
C LYS A 85 5.08 4.77 1.29
N MET A 86 3.81 4.55 1.59
CA MET A 86 3.14 3.30 1.23
C MET A 86 2.75 3.27 -0.25
N ARG A 87 2.90 2.10 -0.84
CA ARG A 87 2.65 1.77 -2.24
C ARG A 87 1.96 0.41 -2.30
N TYR A 88 1.51 0.03 -3.49
CA TYR A 88 0.95 -1.31 -3.69
C TYR A 88 1.10 -1.80 -5.12
N ILE A 89 0.98 -3.11 -5.29
CA ILE A 89 0.74 -3.78 -6.58
C ILE A 89 -0.60 -4.50 -6.48
N ALA A 90 -1.45 -4.40 -7.50
CA ALA A 90 -2.72 -5.12 -7.58
C ALA A 90 -2.92 -5.74 -8.97
N LEU A 91 -3.36 -7.00 -9.04
CA LEU A 91 -3.55 -7.75 -10.28
C LEU A 91 -4.96 -8.33 -10.35
N GLY A 92 -5.64 -8.20 -11.49
CA GLY A 92 -7.03 -8.65 -11.65
C GLY A 92 -7.58 -8.54 -13.07
N VAL A 93 -8.88 -8.83 -13.21
CA VAL A 93 -9.64 -8.88 -14.49
C VAL A 93 -10.79 -7.87 -14.51
#